data_AF-A0A9E0LH64-F1
#
_entry.id   AF-A0A9E0LH64-F1
#
_cell.length_a   1.000
_cell.length_b   1.000
_cell.length_c   1.000
_cell.angle_alpha   90.00
_cell.angle_beta   90.00
_cell.angle_gamma   90.00
#
_symmetry.space_group_name_H-M   'P 1'
#
loop_
_entity.id
_entity.type
_entity.pdbx_description
1 polymer ?
#
loop_
_entity_poly.entity_id
_entity_poly.type
_entity_poly.pdbx_seq_one_letter_code
_entity_poly.pdbx_strand_id
1 'polypeptide(L)'
;MSTSTDRPTRTKALLAVAFAGSMLTSQLPALCQQPPADPSSASFSSSMIEVIATNAISTPEEKAYYLLQLAHSYLSGSNPTNFETYIKARLGPTGNCRPLYGWGRGEHPLVSLANDVSVLSHSAASTAQFGAGLKRFPVESRAVTDKAVEAAIAQLGQGFKNPEALNMYLIASCLSQITGNTLNEQKCNKVLNEAIQACEADNVVDSVQIKIVSSILNSMAYGLVPIRIPDYQEQSPVKVPTFGMKDVDECERLKLRATAILDRLPTTDQARRKAHRDLSLWYSYFGKCEESLKEKQELFNLVGVKDDRILYPQSGACGHLVWWSAEKLGHTGSCGMG
;
A
#
# COMPACT_ATOMS: atom_id res chain seq x y z
N MET A 1 -38.47 -55.37 -38.27
CA MET A 1 -38.23 -55.89 -36.92
C MET A 1 -36.78 -55.66 -36.55
N SER A 2 -36.52 -54.67 -35.69
CA SER A 2 -35.40 -54.62 -34.75
C SER A 2 -35.61 -53.39 -33.89
N THR A 3 -36.04 -53.61 -32.65
CA THR A 3 -36.28 -52.63 -31.60
C THR A 3 -35.05 -52.49 -30.73
N SER A 4 -34.62 -51.27 -30.47
CA SER A 4 -33.57 -50.91 -29.50
C SER A 4 -33.93 -49.53 -28.93
N THR A 5 -34.82 -49.39 -27.94
CA THR A 5 -34.56 -49.50 -26.48
C THR A 5 -33.18 -49.04 -26.03
N ASP A 6 -32.93 -47.72 -25.96
CA ASP A 6 -32.00 -47.16 -24.96
C ASP A 6 -32.07 -45.63 -24.85
N ARG A 7 -33.20 -45.11 -24.35
CA ARG A 7 -33.31 -43.70 -23.94
C ARG A 7 -33.78 -43.44 -22.49
N PRO A 8 -34.36 -44.36 -21.70
CA PRO A 8 -34.76 -44.01 -20.34
C PRO A 8 -33.61 -44.07 -19.33
N THR A 9 -32.51 -44.76 -19.65
CA THR A 9 -31.36 -45.00 -18.75
C THR A 9 -30.46 -43.77 -18.62
N ARG A 10 -30.28 -43.02 -19.72
CA ARG A 10 -29.43 -41.82 -19.77
C ARG A 10 -30.04 -40.63 -19.00
N THR A 11 -31.37 -40.51 -19.03
CA THR A 11 -32.10 -39.46 -18.31
C THR A 11 -32.12 -39.70 -16.80
N LYS A 12 -32.22 -40.98 -16.37
CA LYS A 12 -32.14 -41.35 -14.94
C LYS A 12 -30.72 -41.16 -14.38
N ALA A 13 -29.68 -41.45 -15.16
CA ALA A 13 -28.29 -41.20 -14.76
C ALA A 13 -27.99 -39.69 -14.64
N LEU A 14 -28.49 -38.85 -15.56
CA LEU A 14 -28.33 -37.40 -15.48
C LEU A 14 -29.09 -36.77 -14.30
N LEU A 15 -30.26 -37.30 -13.93
CA LEU A 15 -30.99 -36.88 -12.73
C LEU A 15 -30.26 -37.27 -11.44
N ALA A 16 -29.63 -38.45 -11.39
CA ALA A 16 -28.83 -38.86 -10.23
C ALA A 16 -27.54 -38.02 -10.07
N VAL A 17 -26.89 -37.63 -11.17
CA VAL A 17 -25.73 -36.72 -11.15
C VAL A 17 -26.13 -35.29 -10.75
N ALA A 18 -27.30 -34.81 -11.20
CA ALA A 18 -27.84 -33.52 -10.76
C ALA A 18 -28.23 -33.53 -9.28
N PHE A 19 -28.74 -34.65 -8.75
CA PHE A 19 -29.11 -34.79 -7.35
C PHE A 19 -27.87 -34.91 -6.43
N ALA A 20 -26.84 -35.66 -6.84
CA ALA A 20 -25.58 -35.75 -6.11
C ALA A 20 -24.75 -34.44 -6.17
N GLY A 21 -24.79 -33.71 -7.29
CA GLY A 21 -24.16 -32.40 -7.43
C GLY A 21 -24.87 -31.30 -6.64
N SER A 22 -26.20 -31.39 -6.50
CA SER A 22 -27.03 -30.43 -5.75
C SER A 22 -26.98 -30.63 -4.23
N MET A 23 -26.60 -31.83 -3.73
CA MET A 23 -26.41 -32.09 -2.29
C MET A 23 -25.06 -31.61 -1.76
N LEU A 24 -24.10 -31.27 -2.64
CA LEU A 24 -22.76 -30.80 -2.22
C LEU A 24 -22.65 -29.27 -2.11
N THR A 25 -23.66 -28.48 -2.50
CA THR A 25 -23.50 -27.02 -2.67
C THR A 25 -24.66 -26.13 -2.20
N SER A 26 -25.60 -26.60 -1.36
CA SER A 26 -26.73 -25.76 -0.88
C SER A 26 -27.21 -26.17 0.54
N GLN A 27 -26.46 -25.84 1.59
CA GLN A 27 -26.70 -24.76 2.58
C GLN A 27 -27.90 -24.89 3.56
N LEU A 28 -27.55 -24.88 4.86
CA LEU A 28 -28.26 -24.35 6.06
C LEU A 28 -29.36 -25.23 6.72
N PRO A 29 -29.85 -24.89 7.93
CA PRO A 29 -29.19 -24.69 9.23
C PRO A 29 -29.86 -25.53 10.36
N ALA A 30 -29.28 -25.49 11.57
CA ALA A 30 -29.87 -25.91 12.85
C ALA A 30 -30.16 -27.41 13.06
N LEU A 31 -29.28 -28.08 13.82
CA LEU A 31 -29.59 -29.00 14.93
C LEU A 31 -28.27 -29.59 15.49
N CYS A 32 -27.47 -28.72 16.10
CA CYS A 32 -26.57 -29.12 17.18
C CYS A 32 -26.78 -28.09 18.28
N GLN A 33 -27.67 -28.43 19.22
CA GLN A 33 -27.76 -27.73 20.48
C GLN A 33 -26.41 -27.89 21.19
N GLN A 34 -25.66 -26.80 21.30
CA GLN A 34 -24.53 -26.72 22.22
C GLN A 34 -25.08 -26.18 23.56
N PRO A 35 -24.80 -26.82 24.71
CA PRO A 35 -25.28 -26.38 26.03
C PRO A 35 -24.64 -25.04 26.47
N PRO A 36 -25.16 -24.42 27.54
CA PRO A 36 -25.03 -22.98 27.78
C PRO A 36 -23.61 -22.55 28.15
N ALA A 37 -23.38 -21.27 27.89
CA ALA A 37 -22.22 -20.49 28.26
C ALA A 37 -21.70 -20.77 29.68
N ASP A 38 -20.41 -21.08 29.77
CA ASP A 38 -19.60 -20.68 30.91
C ASP A 38 -19.26 -19.19 30.74
N PRO A 39 -19.72 -18.28 31.61
CA PRO A 39 -19.39 -16.86 31.56
C PRO A 39 -17.97 -16.55 32.12
N SER A 40 -17.07 -17.54 32.15
CA SER A 40 -15.74 -17.45 32.77
C SER A 40 -14.56 -17.69 31.81
N SER A 41 -14.78 -17.77 30.48
CA SER A 41 -13.68 -17.86 29.50
C SER A 41 -13.75 -16.80 28.40
N ALA A 42 -13.76 -15.54 28.82
CA ALA A 42 -13.35 -14.43 27.96
C ALA A 42 -11.83 -14.51 27.72
N SER A 43 -11.42 -15.09 26.59
CA SER A 43 -10.00 -15.13 26.17
C SER A 43 -9.86 -15.12 24.64
N PHE A 44 -10.42 -14.11 23.98
CA PHE A 44 -10.36 -13.99 22.50
C PHE A 44 -9.52 -12.81 21.97
N SER A 45 -8.63 -12.21 22.76
CA SER A 45 -7.75 -11.13 22.25
C SER A 45 -6.27 -11.20 22.67
N SER A 46 -5.86 -12.32 23.28
CA SER A 46 -4.45 -12.66 23.55
C SER A 46 -3.79 -13.48 22.41
N SER A 47 -4.47 -13.69 21.27
CA SER A 47 -4.34 -14.93 20.46
C SER A 47 -3.61 -14.86 19.10
N MET A 48 -3.21 -13.69 18.60
CA MET A 48 -2.45 -13.61 17.32
C MET A 48 -1.26 -12.64 17.39
N ILE A 49 -1.41 -11.52 18.09
CA ILE A 49 -0.33 -10.57 18.35
C ILE A 49 0.86 -11.28 19.01
N GLU A 50 0.58 -12.12 20.02
CA GLU A 50 1.60 -12.91 20.71
C GLU A 50 2.28 -13.93 19.80
N VAL A 51 1.51 -14.62 18.94
CA VAL A 51 2.03 -15.57 17.95
C VAL A 51 3.03 -14.91 17.00
N ILE A 52 2.73 -13.69 16.55
CA ILE A 52 3.64 -12.93 15.67
C ILE A 52 4.86 -12.44 16.46
N ALA A 53 4.65 -11.81 17.62
CA ALA A 53 5.72 -11.19 18.40
C ALA A 53 6.77 -12.21 18.89
N THR A 54 6.32 -13.39 19.32
CA THR A 54 7.17 -14.45 19.88
C THR A 54 7.79 -15.38 18.83
N ASN A 55 7.44 -15.23 17.55
CA ASN A 55 7.98 -16.08 16.49
C ASN A 55 9.52 -15.98 16.44
N ALA A 56 10.23 -17.08 16.67
CA ALA A 56 11.69 -17.05 16.75
C ALA A 56 12.39 -17.00 15.37
N ILE A 57 11.66 -17.24 14.28
CA ILE A 57 12.20 -17.37 12.93
C ILE A 57 12.21 -16.02 12.20
N SER A 58 11.19 -15.19 12.41
CA SER A 58 11.04 -13.89 11.74
C SER A 58 11.92 -12.80 12.32
N THR A 59 12.39 -11.88 11.46
CA THR A 59 13.11 -10.68 11.93
C THR A 59 12.16 -9.71 12.64
N PRO A 60 12.67 -8.78 13.47
CA PRO A 60 11.85 -7.74 14.09
C PRO A 60 11.01 -6.93 13.08
N GLU A 61 11.56 -6.62 11.91
CA GLU A 61 10.88 -5.87 10.85
C GLU A 61 9.75 -6.69 10.21
N GLU A 62 9.97 -7.98 9.97
CA GLU A 62 8.92 -8.87 9.47
C GLU A 62 7.76 -8.99 10.46
N LYS A 63 8.08 -9.12 11.75
CA LYS A 63 7.06 -9.14 12.82
C LYS A 63 6.28 -7.84 12.85
N ALA A 64 6.97 -6.70 12.81
CA ALA A 64 6.35 -5.39 12.77
C ALA A 64 5.41 -5.26 11.55
N TYR A 65 5.86 -5.68 10.37
CA TYR A 65 5.05 -5.67 9.15
C TYR A 65 3.76 -6.48 9.29
N TYR A 66 3.82 -7.71 9.82
CA TYR A 66 2.63 -8.53 10.03
C TYR A 66 1.68 -7.95 11.07
N LEU A 67 2.22 -7.39 12.16
CA LEU A 67 1.42 -6.70 13.18
C LEU A 67 0.71 -5.47 12.63
N LEU A 68 1.37 -4.68 11.77
CA LEU A 68 0.77 -3.51 11.14
C LEU A 68 -0.30 -3.87 10.11
N GLN A 69 -0.09 -4.95 9.33
CA GLN A 69 -1.13 -5.46 8.44
C GLN A 69 -2.33 -6.03 9.20
N LEU A 70 -2.09 -6.68 10.35
CA LEU A 70 -3.15 -7.16 11.22
C LEU A 70 -4.00 -5.98 11.69
N ALA A 71 -3.36 -4.94 12.24
CA ALA A 71 -3.99 -3.69 12.65
C ALA A 71 -4.80 -3.05 11.50
N HIS A 72 -4.22 -2.95 10.30
CA HIS A 72 -4.93 -2.44 9.13
C HIS A 72 -6.14 -3.31 8.73
N SER A 73 -6.05 -4.63 8.85
CA SER A 73 -7.16 -5.55 8.53
C SER A 73 -8.35 -5.33 9.48
N TYR A 74 -8.07 -5.14 10.77
CA TYR A 74 -9.09 -4.83 11.77
C TYR A 74 -9.77 -3.47 11.54
N LEU A 75 -9.05 -2.48 11.02
CA LEU A 75 -9.61 -1.16 10.71
C LEU A 75 -10.31 -1.09 9.33
N SER A 76 -9.84 -1.81 8.32
CA SER A 76 -10.43 -1.78 6.98
C SER A 76 -11.81 -2.46 6.88
N GLY A 77 -12.24 -3.16 7.93
CA GLY A 77 -13.49 -3.94 7.93
C GLY A 77 -13.39 -5.22 7.08
N SER A 78 -12.19 -5.58 6.63
CA SER A 78 -11.91 -6.88 6.03
C SER A 78 -12.05 -7.98 7.08
N ASN A 79 -12.36 -9.22 6.66
CA ASN A 79 -12.50 -10.34 7.59
C ASN A 79 -11.11 -10.70 8.17
N PRO A 80 -10.80 -10.38 9.44
CA PRO A 80 -9.47 -10.58 10.01
C PRO A 80 -9.10 -12.06 10.04
N THR A 81 -10.09 -12.96 10.13
CA THR A 81 -9.90 -14.42 10.18
C THR A 81 -9.10 -14.96 8.99
N ASN A 82 -9.32 -14.42 7.79
CA ASN A 82 -8.60 -14.86 6.59
C ASN A 82 -7.12 -14.50 6.67
N PHE A 83 -6.82 -13.29 7.17
CA PHE A 83 -5.46 -12.81 7.35
C PHE A 83 -4.75 -13.56 8.48
N GLU A 84 -5.42 -13.81 9.60
CA GLU A 84 -4.87 -14.61 10.70
C GLU A 84 -4.58 -16.05 10.26
N THR A 85 -5.46 -16.67 9.48
CA THR A 85 -5.24 -18.01 8.92
C THR A 85 -4.03 -18.03 8.00
N TYR A 86 -3.89 -17.02 7.14
CA TYR A 86 -2.73 -16.86 6.27
C TYR A 86 -1.43 -16.72 7.06
N ILE A 87 -1.40 -15.88 8.10
CA ILE A 87 -0.21 -15.72 8.94
C ILE A 87 0.13 -17.03 9.64
N LYS A 88 -0.86 -17.73 10.22
CA LYS A 88 -0.62 -19.03 10.88
C LYS A 88 -0.03 -20.06 9.92
N ALA A 89 -0.49 -20.09 8.67
CA ALA A 89 0.06 -20.97 7.64
C ALA A 89 1.51 -20.60 7.25
N ARG A 90 1.85 -19.30 7.22
CA ARG A 90 3.20 -18.82 6.88
C ARG A 90 4.21 -18.89 8.01
N LEU A 91 3.79 -18.69 9.25
CA LEU A 91 4.66 -18.72 10.44
C LEU A 91 4.89 -20.15 10.97
N GLY A 92 4.33 -21.17 10.31
CA GLY A 92 4.51 -22.58 10.69
C GLY A 92 5.94 -23.12 10.48
N PRO A 93 6.24 -24.34 10.98
CA PRO A 93 7.60 -24.92 11.01
C PRO A 93 8.27 -25.09 9.64
N THR A 94 7.49 -25.12 8.56
CA THR A 94 7.93 -25.27 7.16
C THR A 94 7.81 -23.97 6.36
N GLY A 95 7.49 -22.86 7.02
CA GLY A 95 7.18 -21.59 6.38
C GLY A 95 8.42 -20.89 5.83
N ASN A 96 8.50 -20.74 4.52
CA ASN A 96 9.43 -19.80 3.90
C ASN A 96 8.86 -18.38 4.06
N CYS A 97 9.20 -17.70 5.15
CA CYS A 97 8.97 -16.27 5.30
C CYS A 97 9.98 -15.50 4.44
N ARG A 98 9.58 -15.20 3.20
CA ARG A 98 10.20 -14.12 2.41
C ARG A 98 9.11 -13.21 1.85
N PRO A 99 8.53 -12.32 2.66
CA PRO A 99 7.60 -11.30 2.17
C PRO A 99 8.32 -10.15 1.45
N LEU A 100 9.61 -9.92 1.74
CA LEU A 100 10.34 -8.72 1.30
C LEU A 100 11.17 -8.89 0.02
N TYR A 101 11.34 -10.12 -0.48
CA TYR A 101 12.18 -10.39 -1.65
C TYR A 101 11.36 -10.96 -2.80
N GLY A 102 11.03 -10.12 -3.78
CA GLY A 102 10.70 -10.59 -5.12
C GLY A 102 9.52 -9.91 -5.77
N TRP A 103 9.64 -8.62 -6.12
CA TRP A 103 8.61 -7.98 -6.92
C TRP A 103 9.25 -7.10 -7.99
N GLY A 104 9.16 -7.56 -9.24
CA GLY A 104 9.62 -6.84 -10.41
C GLY A 104 8.60 -5.78 -10.83
N ARG A 105 9.03 -4.51 -10.90
CA ARG A 105 8.31 -3.38 -11.51
C ARG A 105 6.95 -2.99 -10.87
N GLY A 106 6.83 -3.01 -9.55
CA GLY A 106 5.72 -2.39 -8.83
C GLY A 106 6.22 -1.51 -7.69
N GLU A 107 5.44 -0.50 -7.30
CA GLU A 107 5.69 0.28 -6.08
C GLU A 107 5.95 -0.67 -4.91
N HIS A 108 6.91 -0.33 -4.04
CA HIS A 108 7.25 -1.16 -2.90
C HIS A 108 6.00 -1.41 -2.05
N PRO A 109 5.67 -2.65 -1.64
CA PRO A 109 4.40 -2.96 -0.98
C PRO A 109 4.18 -2.16 0.31
N LEU A 110 5.26 -1.81 1.02
CA LEU A 110 5.18 -0.89 2.16
C LEU A 110 4.75 0.53 1.78
N VAL A 111 5.12 1.02 0.59
CA VAL A 111 4.74 2.35 0.10
C VAL A 111 3.26 2.35 -0.28
N SER A 112 2.78 1.29 -0.95
CA SER A 112 1.34 1.14 -1.22
C SER A 112 0.54 1.11 0.09
N LEU A 113 0.97 0.31 1.06
CA LEU A 113 0.31 0.24 2.36
C LEU A 113 0.38 1.58 3.11
N ALA A 114 1.53 2.27 3.08
CA ALA A 114 1.68 3.59 3.69
C ALA A 114 0.73 4.61 3.04
N ASN A 115 0.61 4.62 1.71
CA ASN A 115 -0.33 5.46 0.98
C ASN A 115 -1.78 5.19 1.40
N ASP A 116 -2.19 3.91 1.42
CA ASP A 116 -3.55 3.52 1.78
C ASP A 116 -3.90 3.94 3.21
N VAL A 117 -3.01 3.68 4.18
CA VAL A 117 -3.22 4.03 5.58
C VAL A 117 -3.16 5.55 5.79
N SER A 118 -2.32 6.28 5.07
CA SER A 118 -2.25 7.75 5.15
C SER A 118 -3.57 8.39 4.70
N VAL A 119 -4.18 7.89 3.61
CA VAL A 119 -5.50 8.36 3.15
C VAL A 119 -6.58 8.07 4.19
N LEU A 120 -6.56 6.86 4.78
CA LEU A 120 -7.50 6.48 5.84
C LEU A 120 -7.35 7.37 7.08
N SER A 121 -6.13 7.71 7.49
CA SER A 121 -5.89 8.52 8.69
C SER A 121 -6.34 9.97 8.53
N HIS A 122 -6.06 10.58 7.37
CA HIS A 122 -6.55 11.92 7.05
C HIS A 122 -8.09 11.97 6.96
N SER A 123 -8.70 10.94 6.36
CA SER A 123 -10.17 10.83 6.30
C SER A 123 -10.79 10.71 7.70
N ALA A 124 -10.15 9.94 8.60
CA ALA A 124 -10.58 9.80 9.99
C ALA A 124 -10.44 11.12 10.78
N ALA A 125 -9.35 11.86 10.57
CA ALA A 125 -9.09 13.15 11.22
C ALA A 125 -10.09 14.24 10.79
N SER A 126 -10.40 14.34 9.50
CA SER A 126 -11.40 15.28 8.98
C SER A 126 -12.82 14.99 9.50
N THR A 127 -13.13 13.72 9.76
CA THR A 127 -14.43 13.31 10.30
C THR A 127 -14.53 13.48 11.82
N ALA A 128 -13.41 13.49 12.56
CA ALA A 128 -13.41 13.85 13.97
C ALA A 128 -13.82 15.32 14.19
N GLN A 129 -13.71 16.17 13.17
CA GLN A 129 -14.16 17.58 13.18
C GLN A 129 -15.62 17.76 12.70
N PHE A 130 -16.16 16.82 11.92
CA PHE A 130 -17.55 16.84 11.44
C PHE A 130 -18.30 15.59 11.91
N GLY A 131 -19.02 15.73 13.02
CA GLY A 131 -19.85 14.66 13.58
C GLY A 131 -20.89 14.15 12.57
N ALA A 132 -21.05 12.82 12.56
CA ALA A 132 -22.02 12.02 11.82
C ALA A 132 -21.66 11.67 10.37
N GLY A 133 -21.01 10.50 10.17
CA GLY A 133 -20.96 9.91 8.83
C GLY A 133 -20.21 8.58 8.72
N LEU A 134 -19.06 8.44 9.37
CA LEU A 134 -18.30 7.19 9.33
C LEU A 134 -18.70 6.22 10.45
N LYS A 135 -18.92 4.95 10.09
CA LYS A 135 -19.06 3.83 11.03
C LYS A 135 -17.89 3.91 12.01
N ARG A 136 -18.17 4.33 13.26
CA ARG A 136 -17.17 4.24 14.32
C ARG A 136 -16.73 2.78 14.40
N PHE A 137 -15.43 2.53 14.21
CA PHE A 137 -14.87 1.19 14.38
C PHE A 137 -15.30 0.62 15.73
N PRO A 138 -15.69 -0.67 15.80
CA PRO A 138 -16.02 -1.32 17.05
C PRO A 138 -14.90 -1.09 18.07
N VAL A 139 -15.28 -0.82 19.33
CA VAL A 139 -14.31 -0.53 20.41
C VAL A 139 -13.29 -1.66 20.55
N GLU A 140 -13.73 -2.91 20.37
CA GLU A 140 -12.88 -4.11 20.39
C GLU A 140 -11.82 -4.08 19.26
N SER A 141 -12.22 -3.74 18.04
CA SER A 141 -11.30 -3.63 16.90
C SER A 141 -10.25 -2.55 17.13
N ARG A 142 -10.61 -1.42 17.77
CA ARG A 142 -9.64 -0.37 18.13
C ARG A 142 -8.63 -0.86 19.15
N ALA A 143 -9.08 -1.52 20.22
CA ALA A 143 -8.19 -2.02 21.26
C ALA A 143 -7.21 -3.08 20.73
N VAL A 144 -7.64 -3.97 19.84
CA VAL A 144 -6.75 -4.95 19.19
C VAL A 144 -5.76 -4.26 18.26
N THR A 145 -6.22 -3.27 17.49
CA THR A 145 -5.36 -2.45 16.61
C THR A 145 -4.28 -1.74 17.40
N ASP A 146 -4.64 -1.06 18.50
CA ASP A 146 -3.68 -0.33 19.34
C ASP A 146 -2.60 -1.26 19.91
N LYS A 147 -2.99 -2.43 20.42
CA LYS A 147 -2.04 -3.43 20.92
C LYS A 147 -1.12 -3.95 19.82
N ALA A 148 -1.65 -4.18 18.62
CA ALA A 148 -0.85 -4.65 17.48
C ALA A 148 0.16 -3.58 17.04
N VAL A 149 -0.26 -2.30 17.00
CA VAL A 149 0.63 -1.17 16.68
C VAL A 149 1.71 -0.98 17.75
N GLU A 150 1.34 -1.05 19.03
CA GLU A 150 2.30 -0.97 20.14
C GLU A 150 3.35 -2.09 20.07
N ALA A 151 2.90 -3.33 19.83
CA ALA A 151 3.79 -4.46 19.62
C ALA A 151 4.70 -4.27 18.40
N ALA A 152 4.18 -3.72 17.30
CA ALA A 152 4.98 -3.44 16.10
C ALA A 152 6.08 -2.41 16.40
N ILE A 153 5.73 -1.30 17.07
CA ILE A 153 6.70 -0.26 17.46
C ILE A 153 7.78 -0.84 18.38
N ALA A 154 7.42 -1.75 19.29
CA ALA A 154 8.39 -2.43 20.15
C ALA A 154 9.39 -3.28 19.35
N GLN A 155 8.93 -3.98 18.30
CA GLN A 155 9.82 -4.73 17.41
C GLN A 155 10.74 -3.79 16.61
N LEU A 156 10.20 -2.68 16.07
CA LEU A 156 10.98 -1.71 15.29
C LEU A 156 12.08 -1.03 16.11
N GLY A 157 11.82 -0.77 17.40
CA GLY A 157 12.79 -0.18 18.32
C GLY A 157 14.04 -1.06 18.54
N GLN A 158 13.93 -2.36 18.28
CA GLN A 158 15.05 -3.31 18.35
C GLN A 158 15.85 -3.39 17.03
N GLY A 159 15.32 -2.84 15.92
CA GLY A 159 15.86 -2.95 14.55
C GLY A 159 16.20 -1.61 13.87
N PHE A 160 16.41 -0.52 14.63
CA PHE A 160 16.50 0.87 14.14
C PHE A 160 17.52 1.17 13.01
N LYS A 161 18.39 0.23 12.64
CA LYS A 161 19.41 0.43 11.60
C LYS A 161 18.90 0.25 10.17
N ASN A 162 17.69 -0.25 9.96
CA ASN A 162 17.15 -0.44 8.61
C ASN A 162 16.34 0.78 8.16
N PRO A 163 16.76 1.52 7.11
CA PRO A 163 15.97 2.65 6.60
C PRO A 163 14.58 2.22 6.12
N GLU A 164 14.36 0.97 5.70
CA GLU A 164 13.04 0.45 5.30
C GLU A 164 12.02 0.48 6.45
N ALA A 165 12.49 0.46 7.71
CA ALA A 165 11.64 0.57 8.90
C ALA A 165 10.89 1.91 8.95
N LEU A 166 11.38 2.96 8.27
CA LEU A 166 10.70 4.26 8.23
C LEU A 166 9.29 4.17 7.64
N ASN A 167 9.06 3.33 6.63
CA ASN A 167 7.71 3.13 6.08
C ASN A 167 6.79 2.48 7.13
N MET A 168 7.33 1.57 7.95
CA MET A 168 6.58 0.94 9.03
C MET A 168 6.24 1.92 10.15
N TYR A 169 7.15 2.86 10.48
CA TYR A 169 6.86 3.96 11.41
C TYR A 169 5.77 4.89 10.88
N LEU A 170 5.76 5.20 9.57
CA LEU A 170 4.68 5.97 8.96
C LEU A 170 3.33 5.24 9.07
N ILE A 171 3.28 3.97 8.69
CA ILE A 171 2.08 3.14 8.82
C ILE A 171 1.60 3.10 10.28
N ALA A 172 2.51 2.85 11.24
CA ALA A 172 2.20 2.84 12.67
C ALA A 172 1.65 4.18 13.16
N SER A 173 2.23 5.29 12.71
CA SER A 173 1.76 6.64 13.04
C SER A 173 0.32 6.86 12.55
N CYS A 174 0.06 6.59 11.26
CA CYS A 174 -1.27 6.76 10.67
C CYS A 174 -2.32 5.83 11.32
N LEU A 175 -1.98 4.58 11.64
CA LEU A 175 -2.88 3.67 12.37
C LEU A 175 -3.18 4.19 13.79
N SER A 176 -2.16 4.70 14.49
CA SER A 176 -2.32 5.30 15.84
C SER A 176 -3.22 6.53 15.80
N GLN A 177 -3.11 7.34 14.74
CA GLN A 177 -3.97 8.50 14.52
C GLN A 177 -5.44 8.08 14.34
N ILE A 178 -5.70 7.00 13.59
CA ILE A 178 -7.06 6.47 13.38
C ILE A 178 -7.70 5.98 14.68
N THR A 179 -6.92 5.33 15.56
CA THR A 179 -7.41 4.83 16.86
C THR A 179 -7.48 5.92 17.93
N GLY A 180 -6.80 7.06 17.72
CA GLY A 180 -6.70 8.16 18.67
C GLY A 180 -5.58 7.99 19.70
N ASN A 181 -4.61 7.11 19.45
CA ASN A 181 -3.46 6.89 20.31
C ASN A 181 -2.34 7.90 20.02
N THR A 182 -2.48 9.09 20.61
CA THR A 182 -1.56 10.22 20.40
C THR A 182 -0.13 9.96 20.87
N LEU A 183 0.07 9.10 21.87
CA LEU A 183 1.40 8.76 22.38
C LEU A 183 2.21 8.00 21.32
N ASN A 184 1.63 6.96 20.73
CA ASN A 184 2.28 6.17 19.69
C ASN A 184 2.48 6.99 18.41
N GLU A 185 1.49 7.80 18.03
CA GLU A 185 1.60 8.74 16.92
C GLU A 185 2.81 9.68 17.10
N GLN A 186 2.93 10.35 18.25
CA GLN A 186 4.04 11.25 18.54
C GLN A 186 5.40 10.54 18.53
N LYS A 187 5.46 9.32 19.08
CA LYS A 187 6.68 8.51 19.08
C LYS A 187 7.15 8.18 17.66
N CYS A 188 6.24 7.75 16.80
CA CYS A 188 6.54 7.45 15.39
C CYS A 188 6.91 8.72 14.61
N ASN A 189 6.13 9.80 14.78
CA ASN A 189 6.40 11.08 14.10
C ASN A 189 7.74 11.68 14.49
N LYS A 190 8.18 11.51 15.75
CA LYS A 190 9.52 11.92 16.19
C LYS A 190 10.60 11.20 15.37
N VAL A 191 10.53 9.87 15.26
CA VAL A 191 11.50 9.08 14.47
C VAL A 191 11.51 9.49 13.00
N LEU A 192 10.33 9.67 12.40
CA LEU A 192 10.21 10.10 11.01
C LEU A 192 10.82 11.48 10.79
N ASN A 193 10.51 12.45 11.65
CA ASN A 193 11.01 13.82 11.54
C ASN A 193 12.52 13.89 11.72
N GLU A 194 13.08 13.15 12.68
CA GLU A 194 14.53 13.06 12.88
C GLU A 194 15.22 12.48 11.63
N ALA A 195 14.67 11.43 11.03
CA ALA A 195 15.22 10.82 9.82
C ALA A 195 15.12 11.76 8.59
N ILE A 196 14.00 12.46 8.43
CA ILE A 196 13.82 13.45 7.37
C ILE A 196 14.81 14.59 7.54
N GLN A 197 14.92 15.17 8.74
CA GLN A 197 15.84 16.28 9.03
C GLN A 197 17.30 15.88 8.83
N ALA A 198 17.69 14.69 9.30
CA ALA A 198 19.04 14.16 9.07
C ALA A 198 19.33 14.02 7.57
N CYS A 199 18.36 13.50 6.80
CA CYS A 199 18.50 13.38 5.36
C CYS A 199 18.55 14.75 4.67
N GLU A 200 17.79 15.75 5.12
CA GLU A 200 17.81 17.11 4.55
C GLU A 200 19.10 17.87 4.88
N ALA A 201 19.68 17.65 6.05
CA ALA A 201 20.87 18.37 6.51
C ALA A 201 22.19 17.82 5.94
N ASP A 202 22.27 16.51 5.70
CA ASP A 202 23.50 15.87 5.23
C ASP A 202 23.52 15.69 3.70
N ASN A 203 24.59 16.15 3.06
CA ASN A 203 24.80 16.04 1.61
C ASN A 203 25.45 14.71 1.19
N VAL A 204 25.91 13.88 2.13
CA VAL A 204 26.64 12.62 1.88
C VAL A 204 25.75 11.38 2.12
N VAL A 205 24.44 11.59 2.25
CA VAL A 205 23.45 10.53 2.49
C VAL A 205 23.41 9.54 1.33
N ASP A 206 23.29 8.25 1.65
CA ASP A 206 23.23 7.21 0.64
C ASP A 206 21.96 7.30 -0.22
N SER A 207 22.05 6.78 -1.45
CA SER A 207 20.94 6.84 -2.41
C SER A 207 19.68 6.08 -1.98
N VAL A 208 19.83 5.06 -1.12
CA VAL A 208 18.71 4.25 -0.62
C VAL A 208 17.93 5.04 0.41
N GLN A 209 18.61 5.69 1.35
CA GLN A 209 18.01 6.57 2.35
C GLN A 209 17.35 7.77 1.69
N ILE A 210 17.97 8.41 0.69
CA ILE A 210 17.35 9.47 -0.12
C ILE A 210 16.01 9.00 -0.71
N LYS A 211 15.99 7.83 -1.34
CA LYS A 211 14.77 7.28 -1.97
C LYS A 211 13.71 6.96 -0.93
N ILE A 212 14.08 6.35 0.19
CA ILE A 212 13.14 6.01 1.25
C ILE A 212 12.54 7.28 1.87
N VAL A 213 13.35 8.26 2.27
CA VAL A 213 12.86 9.51 2.85
C VAL A 213 11.97 10.28 1.87
N SER A 214 12.34 10.33 0.60
CA SER A 214 11.49 10.93 -0.43
C SER A 214 10.15 10.19 -0.58
N SER A 215 10.14 8.86 -0.42
CA SER A 215 8.93 8.05 -0.44
C SER A 215 8.03 8.35 0.76
N ILE A 216 8.60 8.51 1.96
CA ILE A 216 7.86 8.89 3.17
C ILE A 216 7.15 10.24 2.96
N LEU A 217 7.89 11.25 2.49
CA LEU A 217 7.34 12.58 2.22
C LEU A 217 6.22 12.52 1.17
N ASN A 218 6.40 11.73 0.12
CA ASN A 218 5.37 11.52 -0.91
C ASN A 218 4.13 10.79 -0.37
N SER A 219 4.29 9.79 0.51
CA SER A 219 3.16 9.10 1.15
C SER A 219 2.39 10.02 2.10
N MET A 220 3.09 10.86 2.88
CA MET A 220 2.45 11.90 3.69
C MET A 220 1.67 12.89 2.81
N ALA A 221 2.27 13.34 1.70
CA ALA A 221 1.62 14.23 0.74
C ALA A 221 0.37 13.60 0.09
N TYR A 222 0.44 12.30 -0.21
CA TYR A 222 -0.67 11.53 -0.79
C TYR A 222 -1.84 11.37 0.20
N GLY A 223 -1.56 11.28 1.50
CA GLY A 223 -2.60 11.28 2.53
C GLY A 223 -3.45 12.56 2.53
N LEU A 224 -2.84 13.71 2.23
CA LEU A 224 -3.52 15.02 2.14
C LEU A 224 -4.30 15.17 0.84
N VAL A 225 -3.65 14.88 -0.29
CA VAL A 225 -4.21 15.04 -1.63
C VAL A 225 -3.96 13.75 -2.43
N PRO A 226 -4.92 12.80 -2.44
CA PRO A 226 -4.73 11.46 -2.98
C PRO A 226 -4.86 11.40 -4.52
N ILE A 227 -4.16 12.28 -5.22
CA ILE A 227 -4.08 12.26 -6.68
C ILE A 227 -2.98 11.31 -7.11
N ARG A 228 -3.33 10.26 -7.86
CA ARG A 228 -2.36 9.40 -8.54
C ARG A 228 -2.07 9.99 -9.91
N ILE A 229 -0.79 10.19 -10.22
CA ILE A 229 -0.35 10.58 -11.55
C ILE A 229 -0.29 9.30 -12.41
N PRO A 230 -1.16 9.15 -13.41
CA PRO A 230 -1.20 7.94 -14.21
C PRO A 230 0.05 7.82 -15.07
N ASP A 231 0.50 6.58 -15.29
CA ASP A 231 1.57 6.25 -16.24
C ASP A 231 1.08 6.22 -17.69
N TYR A 232 -0.08 6.78 -18.00
CA TYR A 232 -0.59 6.89 -19.36
C TYR A 232 -1.26 8.24 -19.54
N GLN A 233 -1.30 8.71 -20.78
CA GLN A 233 -2.00 9.94 -21.10
C GLN A 233 -3.50 9.69 -21.01
N GLU A 234 -4.16 10.31 -20.04
CA GLU A 234 -5.62 10.25 -19.92
C GLU A 234 -6.27 11.01 -21.07
N GLN A 235 -7.25 10.37 -21.74
CA GLN A 235 -7.95 10.94 -22.90
C GLN A 235 -9.07 11.90 -22.50
N SER A 236 -9.34 12.07 -21.20
CA SER A 236 -10.47 12.88 -20.71
C SER A 236 -10.04 13.73 -19.53
N PRO A 237 -10.52 14.98 -19.43
CA PRO A 237 -10.24 15.82 -18.28
C PRO A 237 -10.85 15.18 -17.03
N VAL A 238 -9.99 14.74 -16.12
CA VAL A 238 -10.44 14.30 -14.80
C VAL A 238 -11.03 15.50 -14.08
N LYS A 239 -12.28 15.36 -13.60
CA LYS A 239 -12.87 16.35 -12.71
C LYS A 239 -11.96 16.47 -11.49
N VAL A 240 -11.37 17.65 -11.30
CA VAL A 240 -10.53 17.98 -10.15
C VAL A 240 -11.41 17.92 -8.89
N PRO A 241 -11.19 16.97 -7.96
CA PRO A 241 -11.85 17.01 -6.67
C PRO A 241 -11.46 18.30 -5.97
N THR A 242 -12.42 18.92 -5.30
CA THR A 242 -12.14 20.13 -4.53
C THR A 242 -11.45 19.73 -3.23
N PHE A 243 -10.20 20.14 -3.07
CA PHE A 243 -9.42 19.98 -1.85
C PHE A 243 -9.32 21.30 -1.10
N GLY A 244 -9.18 21.26 0.23
CA GLY A 244 -8.93 22.46 1.02
C GLY A 244 -7.56 23.05 0.68
N MET A 245 -7.47 24.38 0.52
CA MET A 245 -6.22 25.04 0.15
C MET A 245 -5.07 24.74 1.11
N LYS A 246 -5.36 24.62 2.41
CA LYS A 246 -4.37 24.23 3.41
C LYS A 246 -3.75 22.85 3.13
N ASP A 247 -4.55 21.87 2.71
CA ASP A 247 -4.06 20.52 2.41
C ASP A 247 -3.28 20.50 1.10
N VAL A 248 -3.68 21.32 0.12
CA VAL A 248 -2.96 21.50 -1.15
C VAL A 248 -1.59 22.13 -0.91
N ASP A 249 -1.51 23.21 -0.13
CA ASP A 249 -0.25 23.91 0.18
C ASP A 249 0.72 23.01 0.96
N GLU A 250 0.23 22.26 1.93
CA GLU A 250 1.05 21.33 2.70
C GLU A 250 1.49 20.12 1.84
N CYS A 251 0.60 19.59 0.98
CA CYS A 251 0.94 18.55 0.03
C CYS A 251 2.05 19.01 -0.92
N GLU A 252 1.95 20.23 -1.46
CA GLU A 252 2.96 20.84 -2.31
C GLU A 252 4.30 20.97 -1.57
N ARG A 253 4.28 21.49 -0.34
CA ARG A 253 5.48 21.63 0.50
C ARG A 253 6.19 20.28 0.70
N LEU A 254 5.43 19.22 0.99
CA LEU A 254 5.99 17.87 1.16
C LEU A 254 6.57 17.30 -0.14
N LYS A 255 5.87 17.49 -1.27
CA LYS A 255 6.37 17.09 -2.60
C LYS A 255 7.65 17.82 -2.98
N LEU A 256 7.72 19.14 -2.77
CA LEU A 256 8.90 19.94 -3.06
C LEU A 256 10.10 19.51 -2.21
N ARG A 257 9.89 19.21 -0.92
CA ARG A 257 10.94 18.62 -0.05
C ARG A 257 11.42 17.28 -0.59
N ALA A 258 10.51 16.39 -1.01
CA ALA A 258 10.87 15.10 -1.58
C ALA A 258 11.70 15.26 -2.87
N THR A 259 11.30 16.16 -3.77
CA THR A 259 12.03 16.47 -5.02
C THR A 259 13.41 17.04 -4.72
N ALA A 260 13.53 18.01 -3.81
CA ALA A 260 14.81 18.61 -3.44
C ALA A 260 15.81 17.57 -2.88
N ILE A 261 15.31 16.60 -2.12
CA ILE A 261 16.13 15.48 -1.63
C ILE A 261 16.59 14.59 -2.78
N LEU A 262 15.70 14.25 -3.72
CA LEU A 262 15.99 13.45 -4.90
C LEU A 262 16.92 14.13 -5.90
N ASP A 263 16.95 15.47 -5.94
CA ASP A 263 17.82 16.25 -6.82
C ASP A 263 19.31 16.06 -6.55
N ARG A 264 19.65 15.51 -5.38
CA ARG A 264 21.02 15.13 -5.02
C ARG A 264 21.49 13.85 -5.71
N LEU A 265 20.57 13.07 -6.29
CA LEU A 265 20.92 11.87 -7.06
C LEU A 265 21.47 12.23 -8.45
N PRO A 266 22.24 11.32 -9.08
CA PRO A 266 22.72 11.50 -10.44
C PRO A 266 21.58 11.80 -11.42
N THR A 267 21.86 12.55 -12.48
CA THR A 267 20.87 12.93 -13.50
C THR A 267 20.25 11.74 -14.23
N THR A 268 20.91 10.57 -14.20
CA THR A 268 20.42 9.30 -14.77
C THR A 268 19.47 8.54 -13.83
N ASP A 269 19.32 8.97 -12.58
CA ASP A 269 18.46 8.29 -11.62
C ASP A 269 16.98 8.42 -11.97
N GLN A 270 16.28 7.30 -11.94
CA GLN A 270 14.89 7.18 -12.35
C GLN A 270 13.93 7.87 -11.37
N ALA A 271 14.23 7.82 -10.06
CA ALA A 271 13.38 8.43 -9.03
C ALA A 271 13.44 9.96 -9.13
N ARG A 272 14.63 10.52 -9.37
CA ARG A 272 14.80 11.96 -9.61
C ARG A 272 14.00 12.43 -10.82
N ARG A 273 14.14 11.76 -11.98
CA ARG A 273 13.38 12.10 -13.20
C ARG A 273 11.88 11.96 -12.98
N LYS A 274 11.45 10.87 -12.32
CA LYS A 274 10.03 10.65 -12.00
C LYS A 274 9.46 11.74 -11.10
N ALA A 275 10.22 12.28 -10.15
CA ALA A 275 9.76 13.35 -9.27
C ALA A 275 9.37 14.62 -10.03
N HIS A 276 10.22 15.12 -10.93
CA HIS A 276 9.88 16.30 -11.75
C HIS A 276 8.73 16.03 -12.72
N ARG A 277 8.67 14.83 -13.30
CA ARG A 277 7.55 14.40 -14.15
C ARG A 277 6.23 14.41 -13.38
N ASP A 278 6.20 13.77 -12.22
CA ASP A 278 5.00 13.68 -11.39
C ASP A 278 4.59 15.05 -10.85
N LEU A 279 5.54 15.91 -10.48
CA LEU A 279 5.27 17.26 -10.00
C LEU A 279 4.74 18.17 -11.13
N SER A 280 5.30 18.08 -12.33
CA SER A 280 4.79 18.78 -13.51
C SER A 280 3.33 18.40 -13.81
N LEU A 281 3.01 17.11 -13.78
CA LEU A 281 1.66 16.60 -14.03
C LEU A 281 0.71 16.97 -12.87
N TRP A 282 1.19 16.95 -11.63
CA TRP A 282 0.43 17.40 -10.46
C TRP A 282 0.09 18.89 -10.55
N TYR A 283 1.04 19.74 -10.94
CA TYR A 283 0.77 21.17 -11.16
C TYR A 283 -0.22 21.42 -12.31
N SER A 284 -0.08 20.68 -13.41
CA SER A 284 -1.05 20.72 -14.52
C SER A 284 -2.46 20.34 -14.04
N TYR A 285 -2.59 19.36 -13.15
CA TYR A 285 -3.86 18.95 -12.56
C TYR A 285 -4.57 20.08 -11.80
N PHE A 286 -3.80 20.97 -11.15
CA PHE A 286 -4.32 22.14 -10.44
C PHE A 286 -4.36 23.43 -11.29
N GLY A 287 -4.02 23.38 -12.57
CA GLY A 287 -3.97 24.56 -13.43
C GLY A 287 -2.81 25.52 -13.13
N LYS A 288 -1.78 25.07 -12.40
CA LYS A 288 -0.56 25.83 -12.07
C LYS A 288 0.44 25.76 -13.24
N CYS A 289 0.14 26.49 -14.32
CA CYS A 289 0.83 26.36 -15.60
C CYS A 289 2.31 26.75 -15.53
N GLU A 290 2.68 27.77 -14.76
CA GLU A 290 4.07 28.26 -14.68
C GLU A 290 4.96 27.25 -13.94
N GLU A 291 4.50 26.75 -12.80
CA GLU A 291 5.18 25.74 -11.99
C GLU A 291 5.28 24.41 -12.76
N SER A 292 4.21 24.01 -13.44
CA SER A 292 4.23 22.83 -14.30
C SER A 292 5.29 22.92 -15.41
N LEU A 293 5.40 24.09 -16.05
CA LEU A 293 6.40 24.35 -17.10
C LEU A 293 7.83 24.33 -16.54
N LYS A 294 8.05 24.88 -15.35
CA LYS A 294 9.34 24.87 -14.68
C LYS A 294 9.83 23.44 -14.40
N GLU A 295 8.99 22.62 -13.78
CA GLU A 295 9.34 21.21 -13.49
C GLU A 295 9.54 20.39 -14.77
N LYS A 296 8.76 20.68 -15.81
CA LYS A 296 8.94 20.08 -17.13
C LYS A 296 10.29 20.44 -17.74
N GLN A 297 10.73 21.69 -17.61
CA GLN A 297 12.02 22.14 -18.12
C GLN A 297 13.17 21.46 -17.39
N GLU A 298 13.07 21.28 -16.07
CA GLU A 298 14.08 20.52 -15.31
C GLU A 298 14.14 19.06 -15.76
N LEU A 299 12.99 18.40 -15.94
CA LEU A 299 12.95 17.05 -16.51
C LEU A 299 13.64 16.98 -17.89
N PHE A 300 13.38 17.95 -18.76
CA PHE A 300 14.02 18.02 -20.08
C PHE A 300 15.53 18.17 -19.98
N ASN A 301 16.02 18.97 -19.02
CA ASN A 301 17.45 19.12 -18.76
C ASN A 301 18.08 17.81 -18.26
N LEU A 302 17.39 17.07 -17.38
CA LEU A 302 17.86 15.79 -16.83
C LEU A 302 17.91 14.65 -17.85
N VAL A 303 16.95 14.64 -18.78
CA VAL A 303 16.82 13.59 -19.81
C VAL A 303 17.61 13.94 -21.07
N GLY A 304 17.80 15.23 -21.36
CA GLY A 304 18.39 15.71 -22.63
C GLY A 304 17.42 15.70 -23.80
N VAL A 305 16.11 15.60 -23.54
CA VAL A 305 15.04 15.52 -24.54
C VAL A 305 14.00 16.61 -24.25
N LYS A 306 13.69 17.44 -25.25
CA LYS A 306 12.69 18.53 -25.16
C LYS A 306 11.39 18.14 -25.85
N ASP A 307 10.76 17.07 -25.35
CA ASP A 307 9.54 16.53 -25.94
C ASP A 307 8.55 16.13 -24.84
N ASP A 308 7.34 16.69 -24.88
CA ASP A 308 6.28 16.42 -23.89
C ASP A 308 5.89 14.94 -23.85
N ARG A 309 6.18 14.16 -24.91
CA ARG A 309 5.92 12.71 -24.93
C ARG A 309 6.68 11.96 -23.84
N ILE A 310 7.80 12.48 -23.32
CA ILE A 310 8.54 11.82 -22.24
C ILE A 310 7.83 11.88 -20.88
N LEU A 311 6.79 12.71 -20.75
CA LEU A 311 5.94 12.75 -19.55
C LEU A 311 5.11 11.47 -19.40
N TYR A 312 5.00 10.67 -20.46
CA TYR A 312 4.28 9.41 -20.45
C TYR A 312 5.17 8.30 -21.00
N PRO A 313 5.20 7.11 -20.40
CA PRO A 313 5.94 5.99 -20.93
C PRO A 313 5.43 5.64 -22.33
N GLN A 314 6.37 5.32 -23.20
CA GLN A 314 6.10 4.94 -24.57
C GLN A 314 6.08 3.41 -24.70
N SER A 315 5.30 2.89 -25.63
CA SER A 315 5.40 1.48 -26.00
C SER A 315 6.73 1.23 -26.73
N GLY A 316 7.61 0.46 -26.10
CA GLY A 316 8.86 0.00 -26.69
C GLY A 316 8.71 -1.30 -27.48
N ALA A 317 9.85 -1.88 -27.87
CA ALA A 317 9.88 -3.19 -28.49
C ALA A 317 9.24 -4.25 -27.56
N CYS A 318 8.42 -5.14 -28.14
CA CYS A 318 7.78 -6.26 -27.45
C CYS A 318 6.76 -5.85 -26.36
N GLY A 319 6.23 -4.61 -26.41
CA GLY A 319 5.23 -4.12 -25.46
C GLY A 319 5.80 -3.68 -24.11
N HIS A 320 7.13 -3.65 -23.94
CA HIS A 320 7.75 -3.09 -22.75
C HIS A 320 7.61 -1.57 -22.73
N LEU A 321 7.21 -1.01 -21.59
CA LEU A 321 7.20 0.43 -21.39
C LEU A 321 8.64 0.97 -21.37
N VAL A 322 8.90 1.95 -22.23
CA VAL A 322 10.16 2.70 -22.31
C VAL A 322 9.92 4.09 -21.79
N TRP A 323 10.71 4.46 -20.79
CA TRP A 323 10.69 5.77 -20.17
C TRP A 323 11.82 6.63 -20.73
N TRP A 324 11.63 7.95 -20.71
CA TRP A 324 12.66 8.96 -21.02
C TRP A 324 13.18 8.95 -22.47
N SER A 325 12.43 8.37 -23.41
CA SER A 325 12.74 8.42 -24.84
C SER A 325 11.58 9.03 -25.62
N ALA A 326 11.89 9.89 -26.59
CA ALA A 326 10.95 10.42 -27.57
C ALA A 326 10.95 9.60 -28.89
N GLU A 327 11.93 8.72 -29.08
CA GLU A 327 12.01 7.88 -30.27
C GLU A 327 11.00 6.72 -30.16
N LYS A 328 10.16 6.59 -31.20
CA LYS A 328 9.40 5.36 -31.38
C LYS A 328 10.39 4.28 -31.79
N LEU A 329 10.70 3.37 -30.86
CA LEU A 329 11.41 2.15 -31.23
C LEU A 329 10.57 1.41 -32.27
N GLY A 330 11.11 1.29 -33.49
CA GLY A 330 10.47 0.54 -34.56
C GLY A 330 10.14 -0.87 -34.06
N HIS A 331 8.95 -1.37 -34.39
CA HIS A 331 8.47 -2.70 -34.01
C HIS A 331 9.26 -3.85 -34.67
N THR A 332 10.45 -3.58 -35.21
CA THR A 332 11.25 -4.49 -36.02
C THR A 332 12.34 -5.23 -35.25
N GLY A 333 12.37 -5.11 -33.91
CA GLY A 333 13.19 -5.98 -33.07
C GLY A 333 12.47 -7.30 -32.83
N SER A 334 12.93 -8.38 -33.45
CA SER A 334 12.55 -9.75 -33.09
C SER A 334 12.75 -9.96 -31.59
N CYS A 335 11.67 -10.18 -30.85
CA CYS A 335 11.72 -10.74 -29.50
C CYS A 335 12.25 -12.17 -29.60
N GLY A 336 13.57 -12.33 -29.63
CA GLY A 336 14.19 -13.62 -29.37
C GLY A 336 13.96 -13.96 -27.91
N MET A 337 13.29 -15.09 -27.63
CA MET A 337 13.48 -15.77 -26.35
C MET A 337 14.92 -16.27 -26.33
N GLY A 338 15.82 -15.49 -25.74
CA GLY A 338 17.21 -15.84 -25.49
C GLY A 338 17.51 -15.66 -24.02
#